data_AF-A0A7X6X6P0-F1
#
_entry.id   AF-A0A7X6X6P0-F1
#
_cell.length_a   1.000
_cell.length_b   1.000
_cell.length_c   1.000
_cell.angle_alpha   90.00
_cell.angle_beta   90.00
_cell.angle_gamma   90.00
#
_symmetry.space_group_name_H-M   'P 1'
#
loop_
_entity.id
_entity.type
_entity.pdbx_description
1 polymer ?
#
loop_
_entity_poly.entity_id
_entity_poly.type
_entity_poly.pdbx_seq_one_letter_code
_entity_poly.pdbx_strand_id
1 'polypeptide(L)'
;ALHGGVTSMISAGEVHIPGRPKDPAGAKALALLAHKSFKNLKPSGVKVHGGALILEKGLVEKDFEELSAEGVWLVGEIGLGSVKDANEAAQMVRWAHKYNFKVQMHTGGTSIPGSSTVTAVDVITAGPDVVSHINGGPTAVGIEDIDHIMDDSEFALEIVQCGNPKIADYVLRRAKDKDMLHRIIFGNDAPSGTGLIPLGILRNICFAASMSKINPAVAICMATGNTAKTYGLNTGILAQGKEADLLIMDAPMGSVADTAFDALAAGDLPGITYVIIDGEVKVKKSRNTPPAQKATKIII
;
A
#
# COMPACT_ATOMS: atom_id res chain seq x y z
N ALA A 1 8.70 8.82 -6.38
CA ALA A 1 8.08 7.48 -6.54
C ALA A 1 7.94 7.07 -8.00
N LEU A 2 7.43 7.93 -8.90
CA LEU A 2 7.27 7.61 -10.34
C LEU A 2 8.52 6.97 -10.99
N HIS A 3 9.71 7.57 -10.80
CA HIS A 3 10.96 7.02 -11.33
C HIS A 3 11.37 5.66 -10.70
N GLY A 4 10.76 5.26 -9.59
CA GLY A 4 10.88 3.92 -9.01
C GLY A 4 9.80 2.94 -9.51
N GLY A 5 9.01 3.31 -10.52
CA GLY A 5 7.98 2.46 -11.12
C GLY A 5 6.59 2.57 -10.50
N VAL A 6 6.38 3.44 -9.51
CA VAL A 6 5.06 3.62 -8.89
C VAL A 6 4.17 4.48 -9.79
N THR A 7 3.16 3.86 -10.40
CA THR A 7 2.17 4.53 -11.28
C THR A 7 0.87 4.89 -10.59
N SER A 8 0.52 4.17 -9.51
CA SER A 8 -0.65 4.41 -8.67
C SER A 8 -0.28 4.46 -7.19
N MET A 9 -1.01 5.23 -6.40
CA MET A 9 -0.82 5.37 -4.95
C MET A 9 -2.16 5.33 -4.23
N ILE A 10 -2.21 4.67 -3.08
CA ILE A 10 -3.35 4.70 -2.16
C ILE A 10 -2.94 5.51 -0.93
N SER A 11 -3.78 6.45 -0.51
CA SER A 11 -3.57 7.16 0.76
C SER A 11 -3.96 6.27 1.93
N ALA A 12 -3.08 6.21 2.93
CA ALA A 12 -3.37 5.63 4.25
C ALA A 12 -4.03 6.64 5.22
N GLY A 13 -4.21 7.90 4.77
CA GLY A 13 -4.75 9.01 5.56
C GLY A 13 -3.80 10.20 5.59
N GLU A 14 -4.35 11.42 5.58
CA GLU A 14 -3.57 12.66 5.54
C GLU A 14 -3.10 13.11 6.95
N VAL A 15 -2.36 12.24 7.63
CA VAL A 15 -2.00 12.36 9.05
C VAL A 15 -1.07 13.52 9.37
N HIS A 16 -0.22 13.89 8.42
CA HIS A 16 0.84 14.89 8.59
C HIS A 16 0.41 16.31 8.19
N ILE A 17 -0.86 16.51 7.84
CA ILE A 17 -1.39 17.83 7.54
C ILE A 17 -1.21 18.74 8.78
N PRO A 18 -0.52 19.89 8.65
CA PRO A 18 -0.37 20.81 9.76
C PRO A 18 -1.72 21.23 10.32
N GLY A 19 -1.93 20.99 11.62
CA GLY A 19 -3.21 21.29 12.27
C GLY A 19 -4.37 20.41 11.81
N ARG A 20 -4.10 19.15 11.40
CA ARG A 20 -5.12 18.18 10.99
C ARG A 20 -6.36 18.25 11.91
N PRO A 21 -7.57 18.52 11.36
CA PRO A 21 -8.79 18.55 12.15
C PRO A 21 -9.11 17.16 12.72
N LYS A 22 -9.65 17.14 13.94
CA LYS A 22 -9.98 15.90 14.70
C LYS A 22 -11.45 15.80 15.10
N ASP A 23 -12.29 16.70 14.58
CA ASP A 23 -13.74 16.62 14.68
C ASP A 23 -14.32 15.98 13.39
N PRO A 24 -15.55 15.44 13.45
CA PRO A 24 -16.18 14.79 12.30
C PRO A 24 -16.25 15.66 11.04
N ALA A 25 -16.65 16.94 11.18
CA ALA A 25 -16.81 17.83 10.04
C ALA A 25 -15.47 18.11 9.36
N GLY A 26 -14.43 18.40 10.13
CA GLY A 26 -13.10 18.64 9.61
C GLY A 26 -12.45 17.39 9.02
N ALA A 27 -12.62 16.21 9.62
CA ALA A 27 -12.12 14.94 9.07
C ALA A 27 -12.74 14.64 7.70
N LYS A 28 -14.06 14.82 7.55
CA LYS A 28 -14.77 14.72 6.26
C LYS A 28 -14.25 15.73 5.24
N ALA A 29 -14.15 17.00 5.65
CA ALA A 29 -13.71 18.08 4.77
C ALA A 29 -12.29 17.84 4.23
N LEU A 30 -11.39 17.32 5.07
CA LEU A 30 -10.03 16.97 4.65
C LEU A 30 -10.03 15.80 3.66
N ALA A 31 -10.79 14.74 3.93
CA ALA A 31 -10.91 13.61 3.01
C ALA A 31 -11.45 14.05 1.64
N LEU A 32 -12.50 14.89 1.62
CA LEU A 32 -13.07 15.47 0.39
C LEU A 32 -12.05 16.31 -0.38
N LEU A 33 -11.35 17.21 0.32
CA LEU A 33 -10.35 18.09 -0.29
C LEU A 33 -9.23 17.26 -0.94
N ALA A 34 -8.69 16.29 -0.22
CA ALA A 34 -7.62 15.44 -0.72
C ALA A 34 -8.09 14.57 -1.90
N HIS A 35 -9.28 13.97 -1.81
CA HIS A 35 -9.84 13.19 -2.92
C HIS A 35 -9.99 14.03 -4.20
N LYS A 36 -10.67 15.17 -4.11
CA LYS A 36 -10.95 16.01 -5.28
C LYS A 36 -9.67 16.64 -5.84
N SER A 37 -8.73 17.07 -5.00
CA SER A 37 -7.47 17.67 -5.45
C SER A 37 -6.62 16.68 -6.26
N PHE A 38 -6.40 15.47 -5.77
CA PHE A 38 -5.62 14.46 -6.49
C PHE A 38 -6.35 13.88 -7.72
N LYS A 39 -7.69 13.83 -7.70
CA LYS A 39 -8.48 13.49 -8.87
C LYS A 39 -8.33 14.54 -9.99
N ASN A 40 -8.32 15.82 -9.63
CA ASN A 40 -8.21 16.92 -10.58
C ASN A 40 -6.79 17.08 -11.14
N LEU A 41 -5.76 16.86 -10.32
CA LEU A 41 -4.37 16.98 -10.73
C LEU A 41 -3.57 15.75 -10.27
N LYS A 42 -3.18 14.92 -11.24
CA LYS A 42 -2.30 13.76 -11.06
C LYS A 42 -0.83 14.20 -11.09
N PRO A 43 -0.10 14.26 -9.96
CA PRO A 43 1.27 14.77 -9.95
C PRO A 43 2.20 13.89 -10.80
N SER A 44 2.85 14.48 -11.80
CA SER A 44 3.65 13.73 -12.80
C SER A 44 2.89 12.62 -13.53
N GLY A 45 1.55 12.68 -13.56
CA GLY A 45 0.68 11.65 -14.13
C GLY A 45 0.38 10.46 -13.21
N VAL A 46 0.94 10.38 -12.00
CA VAL A 46 0.67 9.30 -11.04
C VAL A 46 -0.79 9.33 -10.60
N LYS A 47 -1.45 8.16 -10.61
CA LYS A 47 -2.84 7.98 -10.16
C LYS A 47 -2.86 7.93 -8.63
N VAL A 48 -2.99 9.10 -8.00
CA VAL A 48 -3.08 9.21 -6.54
C VAL A 48 -4.53 9.10 -6.12
N HIS A 49 -4.87 8.03 -5.41
CA HIS A 49 -6.14 7.84 -4.74
C HIS A 49 -6.01 8.43 -3.33
N GLY A 50 -6.10 9.76 -3.26
CA GLY A 50 -6.06 10.52 -2.02
C GLY A 50 -7.42 10.62 -1.34
N GLY A 51 -7.42 11.17 -0.12
CA GLY A 51 -8.66 11.40 0.64
C GLY A 51 -9.17 10.17 1.36
N ALA A 52 -8.29 9.45 2.05
CA ALA A 52 -8.69 8.39 2.95
C ALA A 52 -9.18 8.99 4.28
N LEU A 53 -10.46 8.76 4.61
CA LEU A 53 -11.10 9.28 5.82
C LEU A 53 -10.43 8.69 7.07
N ILE A 54 -9.88 9.55 7.93
CA ILE A 54 -9.44 9.15 9.27
C ILE A 54 -10.65 9.18 10.19
N LEU A 55 -10.93 8.06 10.87
CA LEU A 55 -12.10 7.94 11.73
C LEU A 55 -11.96 8.75 13.02
N GLU A 56 -12.91 9.66 13.24
CA GLU A 56 -13.03 10.45 14.46
C GLU A 56 -14.37 10.14 15.16
N LYS A 57 -14.38 10.17 16.49
CA LYS A 57 -15.59 9.94 17.29
C LYS A 57 -16.66 10.97 16.92
N GLY A 58 -17.89 10.48 16.80
CA GLY A 58 -19.04 11.30 16.40
C GLY A 58 -19.35 11.27 14.91
N LEU A 59 -18.54 10.62 14.07
CA LEU A 59 -18.97 10.24 12.73
C LEU A 59 -20.18 9.31 12.82
N VAL A 60 -21.15 9.53 11.93
CA VAL A 60 -22.37 8.73 11.80
C VAL A 60 -22.49 8.16 10.38
N GLU A 61 -23.39 7.21 10.18
CA GLU A 61 -23.60 6.57 8.87
C GLU A 61 -23.79 7.56 7.71
N LYS A 62 -24.56 8.64 7.95
CA LYS A 62 -24.82 9.69 6.97
C LYS A 62 -23.53 10.36 6.46
N ASP A 63 -22.49 10.42 7.28
CA ASP A 63 -21.21 11.00 6.87
C ASP A 63 -20.54 10.15 5.78
N PHE A 64 -20.64 8.82 5.85
CA PHE A 64 -20.12 7.91 4.84
C PHE A 64 -20.95 7.97 3.56
N GLU A 65 -22.27 8.11 3.67
CA GLU A 65 -23.16 8.35 2.52
C GLU A 65 -22.78 9.63 1.77
N GLU A 66 -22.65 10.75 2.49
CA GLU A 66 -22.28 12.05 1.91
C GLU A 66 -20.89 12.01 1.26
N LEU A 67 -19.92 11.37 1.91
CA LEU A 67 -18.57 11.21 1.35
C LEU A 67 -18.55 10.34 0.08
N SER A 68 -19.30 9.23 0.09
CA SER A 68 -19.44 8.33 -1.07
C SER A 68 -20.04 9.06 -2.27
N ALA A 69 -21.11 9.85 -2.03
CA ALA A 69 -21.76 10.66 -3.06
C ALA A 69 -20.81 11.65 -3.73
N GLU A 70 -19.80 12.13 -2.99
CA GLU A 70 -18.76 13.05 -3.48
C GLU A 70 -17.54 12.35 -4.10
N GLY A 71 -17.53 11.01 -4.10
CA GLY A 71 -16.52 10.16 -4.72
C GLY A 71 -15.44 9.62 -3.79
N VAL A 72 -15.49 9.95 -2.49
CA VAL A 72 -14.56 9.41 -1.49
C VAL A 72 -14.92 7.94 -1.24
N TRP A 73 -13.91 7.07 -1.23
CA TRP A 73 -14.10 5.62 -1.18
C TRP A 73 -13.04 4.91 -0.34
N LEU A 74 -12.24 5.66 0.42
CA LEU A 74 -11.18 5.14 1.27
C LEU A 74 -11.39 5.56 2.72
N VAL A 75 -11.23 4.63 3.64
CA VAL A 75 -10.98 4.88 5.05
C VAL A 75 -9.50 4.64 5.29
N GLY A 76 -8.84 5.64 5.88
CA GLY A 76 -7.43 5.56 6.27
C GLY A 76 -7.25 4.64 7.47
N GLU A 77 -6.02 4.47 7.93
CA GLU A 77 -5.74 3.51 9.00
C GLU A 77 -6.55 3.82 10.28
N ILE A 78 -7.46 2.90 10.61
CA ILE A 78 -8.17 2.90 11.90
C ILE A 78 -7.11 2.87 13.01
N GLY A 79 -7.25 3.77 13.99
CA GLY A 79 -6.27 3.99 15.06
C GLY A 79 -5.50 5.31 14.95
N LEU A 80 -5.47 5.95 13.77
CA LEU A 80 -4.85 7.28 13.59
C LEU A 80 -5.66 8.44 14.18
N GLY A 81 -6.99 8.28 14.21
CA GLY A 81 -7.91 9.24 14.80
C GLY A 81 -8.26 8.93 16.25
N SER A 82 -9.38 9.46 16.72
CA SER A 82 -9.90 9.21 18.06
C SER A 82 -10.65 7.87 18.19
N VAL A 83 -11.03 7.23 17.08
CA VAL A 83 -11.61 5.88 17.09
C VAL A 83 -10.50 4.84 17.20
N LYS A 84 -10.47 4.13 18.33
CA LYS A 84 -9.46 3.10 18.67
C LYS A 84 -10.07 1.83 19.23
N ASP A 85 -11.27 1.90 19.80
CA ASP A 85 -11.99 0.73 20.28
C ASP A 85 -12.47 -0.10 19.08
N ALA A 86 -12.24 -1.41 19.12
CA ALA A 86 -12.52 -2.28 18.00
C ALA A 86 -14.03 -2.40 17.70
N ASN A 87 -14.91 -2.32 18.70
CA ASN A 87 -16.36 -2.39 18.48
C ASN A 87 -16.90 -1.08 17.87
N GLU A 88 -16.41 0.05 18.35
CA GLU A 88 -16.70 1.37 17.77
C GLU A 88 -16.21 1.42 16.31
N ALA A 89 -14.98 0.96 16.05
CA ALA A 89 -14.45 0.83 14.70
C ALA A 89 -15.32 -0.08 13.83
N ALA A 90 -15.68 -1.28 14.30
CA ALA A 90 -16.50 -2.24 13.56
C ALA A 90 -17.84 -1.64 13.10
N GLN A 91 -18.46 -0.78 13.91
CA GLN A 91 -19.69 -0.08 13.51
C GLN A 91 -19.45 0.88 12.35
N MET A 92 -18.36 1.65 12.39
CA MET A 92 -18.00 2.57 11.31
C MET A 92 -17.54 1.83 10.05
N VAL A 93 -16.85 0.70 10.20
CA VAL A 93 -16.48 -0.18 9.08
C VAL A 93 -17.72 -0.73 8.38
N ARG A 94 -18.74 -1.18 9.13
CA ARG A 94 -20.02 -1.61 8.53
C ARG A 94 -20.67 -0.50 7.70
N TRP A 95 -20.65 0.74 8.18
CA TRP A 95 -21.15 1.89 7.40
C TRP A 95 -20.29 2.12 6.16
N ALA A 96 -18.97 2.13 6.30
CA ALA A 96 -18.03 2.31 5.21
C ALA A 96 -18.25 1.27 4.09
N HIS A 97 -18.34 -0.02 4.44
CA HIS A 97 -18.59 -1.11 3.50
C HIS A 97 -19.95 -1.01 2.82
N LYS A 98 -21.01 -0.60 3.54
CA LYS A 98 -22.33 -0.35 2.96
C LYS A 98 -22.27 0.67 1.80
N TYR A 99 -21.36 1.63 1.87
CA TYR A 99 -21.15 2.66 0.84
C TYR A 99 -19.90 2.39 -0.02
N ASN A 100 -19.44 1.13 -0.10
CA ASN A 100 -18.34 0.65 -0.95
C ASN A 100 -16.97 1.27 -0.67
N PHE A 101 -16.70 1.69 0.56
CA PHE A 101 -15.36 2.11 0.95
C PHE A 101 -14.43 0.90 1.08
N LYS A 102 -13.14 1.13 0.85
CA LYS A 102 -12.05 0.25 1.28
C LYS A 102 -11.44 0.76 2.57
N VAL A 103 -11.26 -0.15 3.52
CA VAL A 103 -10.91 0.16 4.90
C VAL A 103 -9.54 -0.38 5.27
N GLN A 104 -8.70 0.50 5.77
CA GLN A 104 -7.36 0.19 6.28
C GLN A 104 -7.36 0.23 7.81
N MET A 105 -6.55 -0.61 8.45
CA MET A 105 -6.39 -0.60 9.90
C MET A 105 -4.91 -0.68 10.29
N HIS A 106 -4.45 0.28 11.09
CA HIS A 106 -3.11 0.29 11.67
C HIS A 106 -2.91 -1.03 12.43
N THR A 107 -1.91 -1.81 12.06
CA THR A 107 -1.55 -3.05 12.76
C THR A 107 -0.08 -3.02 13.16
N GLY A 108 0.19 -2.61 14.40
CA GLY A 108 1.56 -2.43 14.89
C GLY A 108 1.60 -2.03 16.36
N GLY A 109 2.82 -1.90 16.88
CA GLY A 109 3.05 -1.20 18.14
C GLY A 109 2.57 0.24 18.06
N THR A 110 2.05 0.77 19.17
CA THR A 110 1.53 2.15 19.17
C THR A 110 2.64 3.16 19.37
N SER A 111 2.70 4.14 18.47
CA SER A 111 3.63 5.27 18.55
C SER A 111 3.20 6.35 19.54
N ILE A 112 2.05 6.18 20.22
CA ILE A 112 1.50 7.08 21.23
C ILE A 112 1.75 6.51 22.63
N PRO A 113 2.51 7.18 23.50
CA PRO A 113 2.68 6.79 24.90
C PRO A 113 1.31 6.61 25.59
N GLY A 114 1.08 5.43 26.18
CA GLY A 114 -0.14 5.11 26.93
C GLY A 114 -1.25 4.40 26.14
N SER A 115 -1.07 4.16 24.83
CA SER A 115 -1.96 3.29 24.06
C SER A 115 -1.49 1.83 24.15
N SER A 116 -2.42 0.88 24.23
CA SER A 116 -2.12 -0.56 24.11
C SER A 116 -1.81 -0.91 22.65
N THR A 117 -0.98 -1.93 22.45
CA THR A 117 -0.71 -2.53 21.13
C THR A 117 -2.00 -3.05 20.49
N VAL A 118 -2.10 -3.00 19.16
CA VAL A 118 -3.19 -3.62 18.41
C VAL A 118 -3.06 -5.14 18.49
N THR A 119 -4.12 -5.84 18.88
CA THR A 119 -4.16 -7.31 18.94
C THR A 119 -4.86 -7.89 17.71
N ALA A 120 -4.69 -9.20 17.48
CA ALA A 120 -5.45 -9.91 16.45
C ALA A 120 -6.97 -9.81 16.66
N VAL A 121 -7.41 -9.85 17.93
CA VAL A 121 -8.83 -9.71 18.29
C VAL A 121 -9.36 -8.36 17.84
N ASP A 122 -8.60 -7.28 18.02
CA ASP A 122 -9.01 -5.94 17.59
C ASP A 122 -9.19 -5.90 16.06
N VAL A 123 -8.24 -6.45 15.31
CA VAL A 123 -8.26 -6.48 13.84
C VAL A 123 -9.45 -7.29 13.32
N ILE A 124 -9.64 -8.50 13.84
CA ILE A 124 -10.74 -9.40 13.44
C ILE A 124 -12.09 -8.77 13.80
N THR A 125 -12.20 -8.14 14.97
CA THR A 125 -13.43 -7.47 15.42
C THR A 125 -13.77 -6.28 14.54
N ALA A 126 -12.77 -5.44 14.21
CA ALA A 126 -12.98 -4.26 13.37
C ALA A 126 -13.36 -4.62 11.93
N GLY A 127 -12.81 -5.71 11.39
CA GLY A 127 -13.14 -6.24 10.06
C GLY A 127 -12.69 -5.38 8.86
N PRO A 128 -11.44 -4.90 8.80
CA PRO A 128 -10.95 -4.06 7.70
C PRO A 128 -10.79 -4.86 6.38
N ASP A 129 -10.60 -4.16 5.26
CA ASP A 129 -10.14 -4.80 4.01
C ASP A 129 -8.62 -5.09 4.04
N VAL A 130 -7.87 -4.21 4.71
CA VAL A 130 -6.40 -4.22 4.76
C VAL A 130 -5.90 -4.13 6.20
N VAL A 131 -5.08 -5.11 6.56
CA VAL A 131 -4.21 -5.09 7.73
C VAL A 131 -2.97 -4.29 7.34
N SER A 132 -3.01 -2.98 7.60
CA SER A 132 -1.95 -2.06 7.22
C SER A 132 -0.66 -2.37 7.97
N HIS A 133 0.45 -2.32 7.25
CA HIS A 133 1.79 -2.59 7.74
C HIS A 133 1.86 -3.74 8.76
N ILE A 134 1.45 -4.96 8.40
CA ILE A 134 1.49 -6.13 9.32
C ILE A 134 2.90 -6.40 9.88
N ASN A 135 3.94 -5.95 9.16
CA ASN A 135 5.32 -5.96 9.62
C ASN A 135 5.70 -4.75 10.51
N GLY A 136 4.74 -3.96 10.95
CA GLY A 136 4.90 -2.77 11.78
C GLY A 136 5.17 -1.48 11.02
N GLY A 137 4.65 -0.36 11.54
CA GLY A 137 4.91 1.01 11.07
C GLY A 137 5.57 1.90 12.12
N PRO A 138 6.85 1.71 12.52
CA PRO A 138 7.76 0.62 12.13
C PRO A 138 7.72 -0.59 13.09
N THR A 139 7.05 -0.45 14.24
CA THR A 139 7.05 -1.46 15.31
C THR A 139 5.96 -2.50 15.04
N ALA A 140 6.34 -3.77 14.95
CA ALA A 140 5.40 -4.87 14.68
C ALA A 140 4.65 -5.33 15.93
N VAL A 141 3.49 -5.97 15.73
CA VAL A 141 2.77 -6.72 16.78
C VAL A 141 3.45 -8.06 17.08
N GLY A 142 2.94 -8.80 18.07
CA GLY A 142 3.46 -10.12 18.41
C GLY A 142 3.30 -11.14 17.27
N ILE A 143 4.17 -12.14 17.21
CA ILE A 143 4.05 -13.23 16.23
C ILE A 143 2.74 -14.00 16.40
N GLU A 144 2.28 -14.17 17.64
CA GLU A 144 0.99 -14.80 17.94
C GLU A 144 -0.19 -14.02 17.32
N ASP A 145 -0.19 -12.69 17.44
CA ASP A 145 -1.20 -11.86 16.78
C ASP A 145 -1.13 -11.96 15.26
N ILE A 146 0.08 -11.96 14.68
CA ILE A 146 0.28 -12.14 13.23
C ILE A 146 -0.28 -13.48 12.80
N ASP A 147 -0.04 -14.52 13.59
CA ASP A 147 -0.49 -15.87 13.27
C ASP A 147 -2.00 -15.95 13.25
N HIS A 148 -2.67 -15.43 14.27
CA HIS A 148 -4.12 -15.33 14.33
C HIS A 148 -4.71 -14.48 13.20
N ILE A 149 -4.12 -13.31 12.89
CA ILE A 149 -4.60 -12.48 11.77
C ILE A 149 -4.51 -13.25 10.44
N MET A 150 -3.42 -13.96 10.20
CA MET A 150 -3.25 -14.74 8.97
C MET A 150 -4.21 -15.93 8.89
N ASP A 151 -4.46 -16.60 10.01
CA ASP A 151 -5.16 -17.88 10.06
C ASP A 151 -6.68 -17.74 10.21
N ASP A 152 -7.11 -16.70 10.91
CA ASP A 152 -8.49 -16.49 11.33
C ASP A 152 -9.20 -15.37 10.53
N SER A 153 -8.55 -14.83 9.50
CA SER A 153 -9.12 -13.80 8.60
C SER A 153 -8.70 -13.98 7.15
N GLU A 154 -9.42 -13.32 6.23
CA GLU A 154 -9.13 -13.28 4.79
C GLU A 154 -8.63 -11.89 4.32
N PHE A 155 -8.31 -10.99 5.25
CA PHE A 155 -7.93 -9.61 4.94
C PHE A 155 -6.62 -9.55 4.14
N ALA A 156 -6.44 -8.49 3.35
CA ALA A 156 -5.16 -8.24 2.71
C ALA A 156 -4.10 -7.89 3.77
N LEU A 157 -2.88 -8.39 3.59
CA LEU A 157 -1.78 -8.23 4.54
C LEU A 157 -0.73 -7.32 3.90
N GLU A 158 -0.64 -6.08 4.36
CA GLU A 158 0.29 -5.12 3.79
C GLU A 158 1.67 -5.23 4.43
N ILE A 159 2.69 -5.46 3.61
CA ILE A 159 4.09 -5.32 4.00
C ILE A 159 4.59 -3.95 3.57
N VAL A 160 5.09 -3.16 4.51
CA VAL A 160 5.63 -1.84 4.25
C VAL A 160 7.15 -1.80 4.29
N GLN A 161 7.73 -0.92 3.47
CA GLN A 161 9.16 -0.67 3.45
C GLN A 161 9.66 -0.08 4.77
N CYS A 162 8.88 0.81 5.39
CA CYS A 162 9.23 1.46 6.66
C CYS A 162 8.90 0.61 7.88
N GLY A 163 8.94 -0.72 7.76
CA GLY A 163 8.58 -1.66 8.84
C GLY A 163 9.71 -2.58 9.27
N ASN A 164 9.37 -3.54 10.14
CA ASN A 164 10.31 -4.53 10.67
C ASN A 164 10.67 -5.58 9.60
N PRO A 165 11.93 -5.66 9.15
CA PRO A 165 12.32 -6.60 8.09
C PRO A 165 12.27 -8.06 8.53
N LYS A 166 12.48 -8.36 9.83
CA LYS A 166 12.39 -9.73 10.35
C LYS A 166 10.96 -10.25 10.29
N ILE A 167 9.99 -9.39 10.59
CA ILE A 167 8.58 -9.75 10.51
C ILE A 167 8.10 -9.80 9.06
N ALA A 168 8.59 -8.93 8.18
CA ALA A 168 8.32 -9.05 6.75
C ALA A 168 8.76 -10.42 6.20
N ASP A 169 9.96 -10.89 6.55
CA ASP A 169 10.44 -12.22 6.15
C ASP A 169 9.58 -13.35 6.72
N TYR A 170 9.21 -13.26 7.99
CA TYR A 170 8.32 -14.22 8.64
C TYR A 170 6.97 -14.34 7.91
N VAL A 171 6.29 -13.21 7.69
CA VAL A 171 4.98 -13.15 7.03
C VAL A 171 5.06 -13.68 5.61
N LEU A 172 6.08 -13.30 4.83
CA LEU A 172 6.26 -13.78 3.45
C LEU A 172 6.46 -15.30 3.38
N ARG A 173 7.30 -15.85 4.24
CA ARG A 173 7.57 -17.30 4.29
C ARG A 173 6.34 -18.07 4.73
N ARG A 174 5.68 -17.64 5.80
CA ARG A 174 4.44 -18.26 6.30
C ARG A 174 3.32 -18.17 5.26
N ALA A 175 3.19 -17.04 4.58
CA ALA A 175 2.20 -16.86 3.53
C ALA A 175 2.47 -17.78 2.32
N LYS A 176 3.73 -18.06 2.01
CA LYS A 176 4.12 -19.05 1.00
C LYS A 176 3.76 -20.47 1.46
N ASP A 177 4.09 -20.83 2.69
CA ASP A 177 3.86 -22.17 3.24
C ASP A 177 2.35 -22.48 3.35
N LYS A 178 1.52 -21.46 3.54
CA LYS A 178 0.05 -21.57 3.62
C LYS A 178 -0.69 -21.19 2.33
N ASP A 179 0.02 -21.03 1.21
CA ASP A 179 -0.56 -20.70 -0.10
C ASP A 179 -1.44 -19.42 -0.12
N MET A 180 -1.09 -18.43 0.70
CA MET A 180 -1.83 -17.18 0.87
C MET A 180 -1.08 -15.95 0.35
N LEU A 181 -0.06 -16.13 -0.50
CA LEU A 181 0.70 -15.03 -1.11
C LEU A 181 -0.17 -14.05 -1.93
N HIS A 182 -1.36 -14.48 -2.35
CA HIS A 182 -2.34 -13.65 -3.05
C HIS A 182 -2.94 -12.55 -2.17
N ARG A 183 -2.85 -12.66 -0.83
CA ARG A 183 -3.27 -11.64 0.14
C ARG A 183 -2.21 -10.58 0.43
N ILE A 184 -0.94 -10.84 0.09
CA ILE A 184 0.15 -9.91 0.37
C ILE A 184 0.11 -8.73 -0.60
N ILE A 185 0.14 -7.51 -0.05
CA ILE A 185 0.30 -6.27 -0.82
C ILE A 185 1.51 -5.46 -0.31
N PHE A 186 2.06 -4.59 -1.15
CA PHE A 186 3.18 -3.72 -0.74
C PHE A 186 2.80 -2.25 -0.61
N GLY A 187 3.17 -1.68 0.54
CA GLY A 187 3.13 -0.26 0.83
C GLY A 187 4.52 0.31 1.16
N ASN A 188 4.59 1.61 1.36
CA ASN A 188 5.82 2.27 1.80
C ASN A 188 5.76 2.61 3.29
N ASP A 189 4.58 3.02 3.79
CA ASP A 189 4.40 3.76 5.05
C ASP A 189 5.36 4.98 5.10
N ALA A 190 5.20 5.85 4.09
CA ALA A 190 6.00 7.05 3.91
C ALA A 190 5.19 8.13 3.16
N PRO A 191 5.37 9.43 3.45
CA PRO A 191 6.35 10.01 4.39
C PRO A 191 6.09 9.62 5.84
N SER A 192 7.13 9.27 6.59
CA SER A 192 7.04 8.90 8.01
C SER A 192 8.32 9.28 8.75
N GLY A 193 8.41 8.95 10.04
CA GLY A 193 9.64 9.16 10.83
C GLY A 193 10.86 8.42 10.27
N THR A 194 10.65 7.34 9.51
CA THR A 194 11.71 6.61 8.79
C THR A 194 12.27 7.43 7.62
N GLY A 195 11.45 8.31 7.03
CA GLY A 195 11.81 9.16 5.90
C GLY A 195 10.88 8.99 4.70
N LEU A 196 11.44 9.20 3.49
CA LEU A 196 10.73 9.05 2.22
C LEU A 196 11.60 8.25 1.25
N ILE A 197 11.11 7.10 0.79
CA ILE A 197 11.90 6.14 0.01
C ILE A 197 11.28 5.95 -1.38
N PRO A 198 11.69 6.72 -2.40
CA PRO A 198 11.10 6.66 -3.75
C PRO A 198 11.20 5.30 -4.45
N LEU A 199 12.12 4.43 -4.01
CA LEU A 199 12.33 3.08 -4.51
C LEU A 199 11.76 2.01 -3.55
N GLY A 200 10.94 2.39 -2.56
CA GLY A 200 10.49 1.50 -1.49
C GLY A 200 9.76 0.25 -1.99
N ILE A 201 8.86 0.42 -2.96
CA ILE A 201 8.12 -0.74 -3.53
C ILE A 201 9.07 -1.70 -4.26
N LEU A 202 10.01 -1.21 -5.07
CA LEU A 202 11.04 -2.07 -5.70
C LEU A 202 11.91 -2.78 -4.68
N ARG A 203 12.24 -2.10 -3.56
CA ARG A 203 13.00 -2.70 -2.46
C ARG A 203 12.21 -3.77 -1.72
N ASN A 204 10.90 -3.62 -1.56
CA ASN A 204 10.04 -4.68 -1.01
C ASN A 204 9.98 -5.90 -1.94
N ILE A 205 9.80 -5.69 -3.25
CA ILE A 205 9.84 -6.79 -4.25
C ILE A 205 11.18 -7.52 -4.17
N CYS A 206 12.28 -6.76 -4.16
CA CYS A 206 13.64 -7.30 -4.09
C CYS A 206 13.89 -8.05 -2.78
N PHE A 207 13.46 -7.50 -1.65
CA PHE A 207 13.56 -8.16 -0.34
C PHE A 207 12.80 -9.50 -0.32
N ALA A 208 11.55 -9.51 -0.79
CA ALA A 208 10.76 -10.73 -0.85
C ALA A 208 11.40 -11.81 -1.74
N ALA A 209 11.94 -11.40 -2.89
CA ALA A 209 12.59 -12.31 -3.83
C ALA A 209 13.91 -12.86 -3.28
N SER A 210 14.79 -11.98 -2.81
CA SER A 210 16.16 -12.35 -2.42
C SER A 210 16.27 -12.94 -1.01
N MET A 211 15.57 -12.36 -0.03
CA MET A 211 15.67 -12.75 1.39
C MET A 211 14.65 -13.82 1.74
N SER A 212 13.40 -13.65 1.35
CA SER A 212 12.31 -14.58 1.67
C SER A 212 12.10 -15.69 0.63
N LYS A 213 12.92 -15.69 -0.43
CA LYS A 213 12.90 -16.71 -1.50
C LYS A 213 11.52 -16.89 -2.12
N ILE A 214 10.81 -15.77 -2.31
CA ILE A 214 9.60 -15.70 -3.14
C ILE A 214 10.04 -15.63 -4.60
N ASN A 215 9.28 -16.26 -5.50
CA ASN A 215 9.56 -16.12 -6.93
C ASN A 215 9.45 -14.63 -7.33
N PRO A 216 10.42 -14.04 -8.07
CA PRO A 216 10.37 -12.64 -8.47
C PRO A 216 9.08 -12.22 -9.17
N ALA A 217 8.50 -13.06 -10.03
CA ALA A 217 7.22 -12.77 -10.69
C ALA A 217 6.07 -12.67 -9.69
N VAL A 218 6.06 -13.54 -8.68
CA VAL A 218 5.05 -13.51 -7.59
C VAL A 218 5.26 -12.29 -6.69
N ALA A 219 6.50 -11.91 -6.40
CA ALA A 219 6.80 -10.69 -5.65
C ALA A 219 6.33 -9.43 -6.40
N ILE A 220 6.42 -9.40 -7.73
CA ILE A 220 5.84 -8.33 -8.54
C ILE A 220 4.31 -8.31 -8.41
N CYS A 221 3.63 -9.47 -8.38
CA CYS A 221 2.17 -9.52 -8.15
C CYS A 221 1.76 -8.84 -6.83
N MET A 222 2.56 -8.98 -5.76
CA MET A 222 2.32 -8.29 -4.47
C MET A 222 2.38 -6.76 -4.58
N ALA A 223 3.18 -6.23 -5.50
CA ALA A 223 3.25 -4.78 -5.77
C ALA A 223 2.18 -4.28 -6.76
N THR A 224 1.49 -5.20 -7.46
CA THR A 224 0.68 -4.87 -8.65
C THR A 224 -0.71 -5.50 -8.56
N GLY A 225 -0.88 -6.70 -9.11
CA GLY A 225 -2.18 -7.37 -9.24
C GLY A 225 -2.87 -7.65 -7.92
N ASN A 226 -2.14 -7.98 -6.85
CA ASN A 226 -2.73 -8.18 -5.52
C ASN A 226 -3.31 -6.86 -5.00
N THR A 227 -2.51 -5.78 -5.00
CA THR A 227 -2.95 -4.45 -4.59
C THR A 227 -4.14 -3.97 -5.42
N ALA A 228 -4.08 -4.11 -6.74
CA ALA A 228 -5.17 -3.69 -7.62
C ALA A 228 -6.47 -4.46 -7.34
N LYS A 229 -6.39 -5.77 -7.06
CA LYS A 229 -7.56 -6.58 -6.69
C LYS A 229 -8.15 -6.14 -5.34
N THR A 230 -7.32 -5.97 -4.32
CA THR A 230 -7.75 -5.52 -2.98
C THR A 230 -8.57 -4.23 -3.05
N TYR A 231 -8.11 -3.28 -3.88
CA TYR A 231 -8.73 -1.98 -4.04
C TYR A 231 -9.72 -1.86 -5.20
N GLY A 232 -10.02 -2.96 -5.92
CA GLY A 232 -10.99 -2.97 -7.03
C GLY A 232 -10.58 -2.11 -8.24
N LEU A 233 -9.29 -1.97 -8.51
CA LEU A 233 -8.77 -1.10 -9.58
C LEU A 233 -8.66 -1.85 -10.92
N ASN A 234 -8.85 -1.12 -12.04
CA ASN A 234 -8.73 -1.69 -13.39
C ASN A 234 -7.30 -1.71 -13.96
N THR A 235 -6.28 -1.64 -13.09
CA THR A 235 -4.86 -1.60 -13.45
C THR A 235 -4.08 -2.75 -12.77
N GLY A 236 -2.75 -2.73 -12.84
CA GLY A 236 -1.87 -3.64 -12.10
C GLY A 236 -1.78 -5.07 -12.62
N ILE A 237 -2.50 -5.41 -13.70
CA ILE A 237 -2.46 -6.72 -14.37
C ILE A 237 -2.34 -6.50 -15.86
N LEU A 238 -1.39 -7.21 -16.50
CA LEU A 238 -1.24 -7.22 -17.95
C LEU A 238 -2.27 -8.15 -18.58
N ALA A 239 -3.41 -7.59 -18.97
CA ALA A 239 -4.49 -8.32 -19.65
C ALA A 239 -5.29 -7.37 -20.55
N GLN A 240 -5.97 -7.92 -21.56
CA GLN A 240 -6.87 -7.13 -22.40
C GLN A 240 -7.95 -6.46 -21.54
N GLY A 241 -8.22 -5.18 -21.81
CA GLY A 241 -9.22 -4.38 -21.06
C GLY A 241 -8.69 -3.73 -19.78
N LYS A 242 -7.45 -3.99 -19.37
CA LYS A 242 -6.78 -3.30 -18.26
C LYS A 242 -6.11 -2.01 -18.71
N GLU A 243 -5.97 -1.06 -17.79
CA GLU A 243 -5.28 0.21 -18.01
C GLU A 243 -3.82 -0.02 -18.38
N ALA A 244 -3.31 0.73 -19.36
CA ALA A 244 -1.95 0.58 -19.89
C ALA A 244 -0.89 1.27 -19.02
N ASP A 245 -0.80 0.84 -17.75
CA ASP A 245 0.23 1.25 -16.80
C ASP A 245 1.36 0.22 -16.79
N LEU A 246 2.44 0.51 -17.52
CA LEU A 246 3.48 -0.45 -17.84
C LEU A 246 4.85 0.03 -17.39
N LEU A 247 5.67 -0.92 -16.94
CA LEU A 247 7.09 -0.70 -16.68
C LEU A 247 7.91 -1.52 -17.66
N ILE A 248 8.99 -0.93 -18.17
CA ILE A 248 10.04 -1.66 -18.87
C ILE A 248 11.31 -1.53 -18.06
N MET A 249 11.92 -2.67 -17.73
CA MET A 249 13.07 -2.75 -16.85
C MET A 249 13.98 -3.93 -17.25
N ASP A 250 15.23 -3.85 -16.84
CA ASP A 250 16.25 -4.89 -17.08
C ASP A 250 17.17 -5.03 -15.87
N ALA A 251 18.05 -6.04 -15.88
CA ALA A 251 19.14 -6.13 -14.93
C ALA A 251 19.97 -4.83 -14.94
N PRO A 252 20.44 -4.34 -13.79
CA PRO A 252 21.26 -3.14 -13.77
C PRO A 252 22.70 -3.45 -14.22
N MET A 253 23.37 -2.43 -14.78
CA MET A 253 24.77 -2.55 -15.17
C MET A 253 25.64 -2.95 -13.97
N GLY A 254 26.46 -4.00 -14.14
CA GLY A 254 27.34 -4.52 -13.09
C GLY A 254 26.69 -5.55 -12.16
N SER A 255 25.39 -5.84 -12.31
CA SER A 255 24.77 -6.99 -11.63
C SER A 255 25.32 -8.30 -12.18
N VAL A 256 25.28 -9.34 -11.33
CA VAL A 256 25.51 -10.74 -11.72
C VAL A 256 24.36 -11.33 -12.56
N ALA A 257 23.25 -10.61 -12.66
CA ALA A 257 22.05 -11.03 -13.39
C ALA A 257 22.01 -10.51 -14.83
N ASP A 258 21.34 -11.28 -15.70
CA ASP A 258 21.11 -10.94 -17.11
C ASP A 258 19.69 -10.41 -17.40
N THR A 259 18.77 -10.56 -16.44
CA THR A 259 17.37 -10.15 -16.53
C THR A 259 16.91 -9.42 -15.27
N ALA A 260 15.82 -8.64 -15.37
CA ALA A 260 15.24 -7.96 -14.22
C ALA A 260 14.76 -8.93 -13.11
N PHE A 261 14.23 -10.10 -13.49
CA PHE A 261 13.79 -11.12 -12.53
C PHE A 261 14.98 -11.72 -11.77
N ASP A 262 16.06 -12.03 -12.48
CA ASP A 262 17.28 -12.56 -11.85
C ASP A 262 17.94 -11.51 -10.95
N ALA A 263 17.90 -10.23 -11.34
CA ALA A 263 18.40 -9.14 -10.51
C ALA A 263 17.64 -9.05 -9.18
N LEU A 264 16.30 -9.10 -9.23
CA LEU A 264 15.46 -9.11 -8.03
C LEU A 264 15.75 -10.33 -7.14
N ALA A 265 15.93 -11.52 -7.73
CA ALA A 265 16.30 -12.73 -6.99
C ALA A 265 17.69 -12.63 -6.34
N ALA A 266 18.63 -11.92 -6.97
CA ALA A 266 19.99 -11.69 -6.49
C ALA A 266 20.07 -10.59 -5.41
N GLY A 267 19.03 -9.77 -5.24
CA GLY A 267 19.05 -8.64 -4.30
C GLY A 267 19.34 -7.28 -4.95
N ASP A 268 19.45 -7.24 -6.27
CA ASP A 268 19.71 -6.01 -7.04
C ASP A 268 18.40 -5.37 -7.51
N LEU A 269 18.31 -4.04 -7.37
CA LEU A 269 17.16 -3.31 -7.93
C LEU A 269 17.30 -3.20 -9.46
N PRO A 270 16.29 -3.59 -10.24
CA PRO A 270 16.35 -3.50 -11.68
C PRO A 270 16.41 -2.04 -12.16
N GLY A 271 17.03 -1.83 -13.31
CA GLY A 271 17.06 -0.53 -13.96
C GLY A 271 15.77 -0.29 -14.75
N ILE A 272 15.01 0.76 -14.40
CA ILE A 272 13.80 1.14 -15.13
C ILE A 272 14.17 2.02 -16.33
N THR A 273 13.80 1.55 -17.52
CA THR A 273 13.96 2.29 -18.78
C THR A 273 12.70 3.08 -19.09
N TYR A 274 11.50 2.50 -18.96
CA TYR A 274 10.25 3.20 -19.25
C TYR A 274 9.23 3.05 -18.13
N VAL A 275 8.48 4.13 -17.90
CA VAL A 275 7.23 4.13 -17.14
C VAL A 275 6.15 4.72 -18.03
N ILE A 276 5.10 3.94 -18.24
CA ILE A 276 3.95 4.27 -19.09
C ILE A 276 2.73 4.33 -18.16
N ILE A 277 1.91 5.37 -18.30
CA ILE A 277 0.63 5.51 -17.58
C ILE A 277 -0.44 5.84 -18.60
N ASP A 278 -1.53 5.09 -18.61
CA ASP A 278 -2.62 5.21 -19.58
C ASP A 278 -2.12 5.19 -21.05
N GLY A 279 -1.07 4.41 -21.33
CA GLY A 279 -0.44 4.32 -22.65
C GLY A 279 0.52 5.46 -22.99
N GLU A 280 0.63 6.49 -22.14
CA GLU A 280 1.55 7.61 -22.33
C GLU A 280 2.88 7.41 -21.60
N VAL A 281 3.98 7.63 -22.30
CA VAL A 281 5.33 7.56 -21.72
C VAL A 281 5.56 8.72 -20.75
N LYS A 282 5.68 8.42 -19.46
CA LYS A 282 6.00 9.40 -18.40
C LYS A 282 7.48 9.43 -18.04
N VAL A 283 8.21 8.33 -18.24
CA VAL A 283 9.66 8.22 -17.99
C VAL A 283 10.31 7.45 -19.14
N LYS A 284 11.45 7.95 -19.66
CA LYS A 284 12.29 7.30 -20.69
C LYS A 284 13.64 6.80 -20.18
N LYS A 285 13.99 7.20 -18.96
CA LYS A 285 15.14 6.73 -18.18
C LYS A 285 14.87 7.12 -16.74
N SER A 286 14.89 6.16 -15.83
CA SER A 286 14.77 6.50 -14.42
C SER A 286 15.95 7.36 -13.97
N ARG A 287 15.65 8.39 -13.17
CA ARG A 287 16.67 9.18 -12.46
C ARG A 287 17.01 8.62 -11.07
N ASN A 288 16.30 7.58 -10.65
CA ASN A 288 16.42 7.00 -9.31
C ASN A 288 16.99 5.58 -9.32
N THR A 289 16.60 4.73 -10.27
CA THR A 289 17.13 3.35 -10.35
C THR A 289 18.53 3.35 -10.97
N PRO A 290 19.35 2.30 -10.72
CA PRO A 290 20.55 2.07 -11.50
C PRO A 290 20.25 2.00 -13.02
N PRO A 291 21.25 2.24 -13.88
CA PRO A 291 21.09 2.12 -15.33
C PRO A 291 20.87 0.65 -15.71
N ALA A 292 19.85 0.40 -16.54
CA ALA A 292 19.62 -0.90 -17.17
C ALA A 292 20.77 -1.29 -18.11
N GLN A 293 21.12 -2.58 -18.17
CA GLN A 293 22.09 -3.11 -19.14
C GLN A 293 21.60 -2.89 -20.58
N LYS A 294 20.33 -3.22 -20.87
CA LYS A 294 19.70 -2.99 -22.17
C LYS A 294 18.73 -1.82 -22.07
N ALA A 295 19.11 -0.68 -22.63
CA ALA A 295 18.20 0.45 -22.76
C ALA A 295 17.17 0.20 -23.87
N THR A 296 15.88 0.26 -23.52
CA THR A 296 14.78 0.17 -24.48
C THR A 296 14.78 1.39 -25.43
N LYS A 297 14.54 1.16 -26.72
CA LYS A 297 14.31 2.21 -27.71
C LYS A 297 12.91 2.06 -28.29
N ILE A 298 12.10 3.12 -28.21
CA ILE A 298 10.85 3.19 -28.99
C ILE A 298 11.25 3.55 -30.42
N ILE A 299 10.88 2.70 -31.37
CA ILE A 299 10.96 3.01 -32.80
C ILE A 299 9.68 3.80 -33.11
N ILE A 300 9.85 5.08 -33.45
CA ILE A 300 8.77 5.98 -33.89
C ILE A 300 8.70 5.92 -35.40
#